data_AF-A0A2N8NJ02-F1
#
_entry.id   AF-A0A2N8NJ02-F1
#
_cell.length_a   1.000
_cell.length_b   1.000
_cell.length_c   1.000
_cell.angle_alpha   90.00
_cell.angle_beta   90.00
_cell.angle_gamma   90.00
#
_symmetry.space_group_name_H-M   'P 1'
#
loop_
_entity.id
_entity.type
_entity.pdbx_description
1 polymer ?
#
loop_
_entity_poly.entity_id
_entity_poly.type
_entity_poly.pdbx_seq_one_letter_code
_entity_poly.pdbx_strand_id
1 'polypeptide(L)'
;MKYIDKYSRHKEAQDINVRFLKDCYNDEIRHLIPRPDNDREAFDVFKKPEYADGERRWKRLLYEEQEGRCCYCMRRLSEEKGAVNYEHVIPCSLKGERGQEEYAYYAEHAPALRDFVEMADVFAEREFVSVDDLDRLEKMPHTIALANLLAACNGIRELRSDDKSLKKEEEEKERSSIYKHGCYFNNYRSDDRILPVMLMDVEAVYTPNGYLVFPEFMVDNEEPSFYDKPYDDPLQKIVDRMDGLNHKTLQEIRSIWYHVSRTSYRPEDIQTLYKLSDKLERSHKLIQLLKEAYGRKGSEEPPDETLKYTLIPTPKGETKDFYLETLLAYDWFYDYYSSQIGR
;
A
#
# COMPACT_ATOMS: atom_id res chain seq x y z
N MET A 1 7.48 -0.32 6.84
CA MET A 1 6.02 -0.35 6.73
C MET A 1 5.49 -0.31 8.15
N LYS A 2 4.21 0.00 8.35
CA LYS A 2 3.59 -0.10 9.68
C LYS A 2 2.83 -1.42 9.76
N TYR A 3 2.95 -2.11 10.90
CA TYR A 3 2.12 -3.26 11.21
C TYR A 3 0.64 -2.85 11.26
N ILE A 4 -0.22 -3.64 10.61
CA ILE A 4 -1.66 -3.45 10.55
C ILE A 4 -2.28 -4.51 11.45
N ASP A 5 -2.82 -4.07 12.57
CA ASP A 5 -3.46 -4.95 13.54
C ASP A 5 -4.85 -5.38 13.05
N LYS A 6 -4.98 -6.67 12.75
CA LYS A 6 -6.25 -7.30 12.35
C LYS A 6 -7.04 -7.88 13.53
N TYR A 7 -6.53 -7.82 14.76
CA TYR A 7 -7.19 -8.35 15.95
C TYR A 7 -8.12 -7.33 16.60
N SER A 8 -7.66 -6.07 16.78
CA SER A 8 -8.43 -5.04 17.53
C SER A 8 -9.86 -4.84 17.04
N ARG A 9 -10.10 -5.02 15.74
CA ARG A 9 -11.41 -4.83 15.11
C ARG A 9 -11.97 -6.08 14.46
N HIS A 10 -11.43 -7.24 14.82
CA HIS A 10 -11.85 -8.52 14.26
C HIS A 10 -13.36 -8.73 14.38
N LYS A 11 -13.97 -8.35 15.51
CA LYS A 11 -15.42 -8.54 15.70
C LYS A 11 -16.25 -7.75 14.67
N GLU A 12 -15.88 -6.50 14.40
CA GLU A 12 -16.55 -5.68 13.38
C GLU A 12 -16.35 -6.26 11.97
N ALA A 13 -15.13 -6.72 11.68
CA ALA A 13 -14.82 -7.41 10.42
C ALA A 13 -15.68 -8.67 10.24
N GLN A 14 -15.72 -9.51 11.27
CA GLN A 14 -16.49 -10.74 11.30
C GLN A 14 -17.97 -10.48 11.08
N ASP A 15 -18.56 -9.49 11.76
CA ASP A 15 -19.98 -9.16 11.63
C ASP A 15 -20.35 -8.74 10.19
N ILE A 16 -19.46 -8.03 9.49
CA ILE A 16 -19.66 -7.69 8.06
C ILE A 16 -19.59 -8.94 7.19
N ASN A 17 -18.62 -9.82 7.41
CA ASN A 17 -18.50 -11.07 6.65
C ASN A 17 -19.68 -12.02 6.90
N VAL A 18 -20.10 -12.20 8.15
CA VAL A 18 -21.28 -13.03 8.51
C VAL A 18 -22.53 -12.46 7.86
N ARG A 19 -22.75 -11.14 7.91
CA ARG A 19 -23.90 -10.53 7.25
C ARG A 19 -23.92 -10.85 5.76
N PHE A 20 -22.80 -10.67 5.07
CA PHE A 20 -22.70 -11.01 3.65
C PHE A 20 -23.02 -12.48 3.40
N LEU A 21 -22.47 -13.40 4.20
CA LEU A 21 -22.76 -14.83 4.07
C LEU A 21 -24.24 -15.11 4.29
N LYS A 22 -24.86 -14.58 5.35
CA LYS A 22 -26.30 -14.71 5.63
C LYS A 22 -27.15 -14.25 4.45
N ASP A 23 -26.81 -13.11 3.85
CA ASP A 23 -27.50 -12.60 2.67
C ASP A 23 -27.30 -13.53 1.45
N CYS A 24 -26.13 -14.17 1.30
CA CYS A 24 -25.87 -15.18 0.25
C CYS A 24 -26.66 -16.48 0.46
N TYR A 25 -27.04 -16.80 1.70
CA TYR A 25 -27.83 -17.99 2.04
C TYR A 25 -29.34 -17.82 1.80
N ASN A 26 -29.81 -16.65 1.35
CA ASN A 26 -31.18 -16.31 0.89
C ASN A 26 -32.29 -17.33 1.25
N ASP A 27 -32.57 -17.50 2.54
CA ASP A 27 -33.52 -18.46 3.16
C ASP A 27 -33.34 -19.96 2.83
N GLU A 28 -32.42 -20.34 1.95
CA GLU A 28 -32.11 -21.72 1.55
C GLU A 28 -30.63 -22.04 1.77
N ILE A 29 -30.34 -22.70 2.90
CA ILE A 29 -29.00 -23.10 3.36
C ILE A 29 -28.20 -23.92 2.32
N ARG A 30 -28.87 -24.50 1.32
CA ARG A 30 -28.26 -25.36 0.30
C ARG A 30 -27.79 -24.62 -0.96
N HIS A 31 -28.13 -23.35 -1.13
CA HIS A 31 -27.86 -22.60 -2.36
C HIS A 31 -27.26 -21.22 -2.07
N LEU A 32 -25.93 -21.21 -1.85
CA LEU A 32 -25.14 -19.97 -1.76
C LEU A 32 -25.10 -19.24 -3.10
N ILE A 33 -25.55 -17.98 -3.11
CA ILE A 33 -25.45 -17.10 -4.28
C ILE A 33 -24.84 -15.75 -3.85
N PRO A 34 -23.61 -15.42 -4.27
CA PRO A 34 -22.65 -16.27 -4.98
C PRO A 34 -22.06 -17.36 -4.08
N ARG A 35 -21.54 -18.44 -4.68
CA ARG A 35 -20.79 -19.44 -3.90
C ARG A 35 -19.43 -18.86 -3.46
N PRO A 36 -19.00 -19.08 -2.20
CA PRO A 36 -17.73 -18.55 -1.70
C PRO A 36 -16.49 -19.02 -2.48
N ASP A 37 -16.54 -20.23 -3.07
CA ASP A 37 -15.50 -20.85 -3.91
C ASP A 37 -15.50 -20.35 -5.36
N ASN A 38 -16.51 -19.55 -5.76
CA ASN A 38 -16.48 -18.80 -7.02
C ASN A 38 -15.75 -17.47 -6.81
N ASP A 39 -14.42 -17.57 -6.78
CA ASP A 39 -13.45 -16.50 -6.52
C ASP A 39 -13.86 -15.11 -7.01
N ARG A 40 -14.18 -14.97 -8.30
CA ARG A 40 -14.46 -13.68 -8.93
C ARG A 40 -15.84 -13.17 -8.59
N GLU A 41 -16.83 -14.06 -8.56
CA GLU A 41 -18.23 -13.68 -8.33
C GLU A 41 -18.46 -13.25 -6.88
N ALA A 42 -17.90 -14.01 -5.92
CA ALA A 42 -18.04 -13.72 -4.49
C ALA A 42 -17.53 -12.33 -4.13
N PHE A 43 -16.30 -12.01 -4.53
CA PHE A 43 -15.71 -10.71 -4.23
C PHE A 43 -16.36 -9.57 -5.04
N ASP A 44 -16.78 -9.80 -6.28
CA ASP A 44 -17.48 -8.78 -7.08
C ASP A 44 -18.83 -8.38 -6.44
N VAL A 45 -19.54 -9.31 -5.81
CA VAL A 45 -20.74 -8.99 -5.01
C VAL A 45 -20.35 -8.32 -3.70
N PHE A 46 -19.32 -8.82 -3.00
CA PHE A 46 -18.87 -8.23 -1.74
C PHE A 46 -18.38 -6.78 -1.89
N LYS A 47 -17.93 -6.39 -3.08
CA LYS A 47 -17.55 -5.00 -3.43
C LYS A 47 -18.73 -4.06 -3.70
N LYS A 48 -19.97 -4.55 -3.73
CA LYS A 48 -21.14 -3.70 -3.94
C LYS A 48 -21.28 -2.69 -2.79
N PRO A 49 -21.81 -1.48 -3.06
CA PRO A 49 -21.96 -0.44 -2.05
C PRO A 49 -22.67 -0.88 -0.77
N GLU A 50 -23.62 -1.83 -0.89
CA GLU A 50 -24.37 -2.38 0.23
C GLU A 50 -23.52 -3.06 1.30
N TYR A 51 -22.32 -3.56 0.95
CA TYR A 51 -21.34 -4.15 1.87
C TYR A 51 -20.06 -3.32 1.99
N ALA A 52 -19.71 -2.58 0.95
CA ALA A 52 -18.43 -1.89 0.84
C ALA A 52 -18.44 -0.43 1.29
N ASP A 53 -19.52 0.33 1.03
CA ASP A 53 -19.55 1.78 1.15
C ASP A 53 -20.49 2.26 2.29
N GLY A 54 -19.96 2.98 3.27
CA GLY A 54 -20.73 3.55 4.39
C GLY A 54 -20.03 3.47 5.74
N GLU A 55 -20.65 4.05 6.77
CA GLU A 55 -20.06 4.17 8.12
C GLU A 55 -19.78 2.83 8.80
N ARG A 56 -20.54 1.79 8.49
CA ARG A 56 -20.39 0.44 9.04
C ARG A 56 -20.13 -0.59 7.95
N ARG A 57 -19.26 -0.25 7.01
CA ARG A 57 -18.93 -1.04 5.83
C ARG A 57 -17.44 -1.21 5.71
N TRP A 58 -17.04 -2.24 4.98
CA TRP A 58 -15.69 -2.75 5.14
C TRP A 58 -14.59 -1.83 4.60
N LYS A 59 -14.87 -0.95 3.63
CA LYS A 59 -13.84 0.00 3.16
C LYS A 59 -13.42 0.95 4.28
N ARG A 60 -14.39 1.49 5.03
CA ARG A 60 -14.09 2.38 6.16
C ARG A 60 -13.31 1.65 7.25
N LEU A 61 -13.67 0.39 7.51
CA LEU A 61 -12.93 -0.46 8.45
C LEU A 61 -11.45 -0.57 8.06
N LEU A 62 -11.16 -0.93 6.80
CA LEU A 62 -9.78 -1.03 6.30
C LEU A 62 -9.04 0.31 6.37
N TYR A 63 -9.71 1.43 6.07
CA TYR A 63 -9.10 2.75 6.19
C TYR A 63 -8.73 3.07 7.63
N GLU A 64 -9.59 2.76 8.59
CA GLU A 64 -9.34 3.03 10.00
C GLU A 64 -8.24 2.10 10.56
N GLU A 65 -8.23 0.80 10.20
CA GLU A 65 -7.15 -0.14 10.55
C GLU A 65 -5.78 0.31 10.02
N GLN A 66 -5.77 0.97 8.86
CA GLN A 66 -4.54 1.39 8.16
C GLN A 66 -4.23 2.87 8.34
N GLU A 67 -4.98 3.60 9.17
CA GLU A 67 -4.86 5.05 9.36
C GLU A 67 -4.88 5.84 8.02
N GLY A 68 -5.69 5.35 7.07
CA GLY A 68 -5.81 5.90 5.73
C GLY A 68 -4.53 5.81 4.89
N ARG A 69 -3.65 4.84 5.17
CA ARG A 69 -2.37 4.65 4.46
C ARG A 69 -2.36 3.39 3.61
N CYS A 70 -1.67 3.46 2.47
CA CYS A 70 -1.39 2.32 1.61
C CYS A 70 -0.56 1.28 2.36
N CYS A 71 -1.02 0.03 2.35
CA CYS A 71 -0.37 -1.09 3.05
C CYS A 71 1.07 -1.38 2.61
N TYR A 72 1.47 -0.95 1.41
CA TYR A 72 2.83 -1.18 0.89
C TYR A 72 3.77 0.01 1.13
N CYS A 73 3.33 1.23 0.81
CA CYS A 73 4.24 2.38 0.72
C CYS A 73 4.01 3.47 1.75
N MET A 74 2.96 3.38 2.58
CA MET A 74 2.55 4.41 3.55
C MET A 74 2.03 5.72 2.93
N ARG A 75 1.73 5.74 1.62
CA ARG A 75 1.04 6.87 0.96
C ARG A 75 -0.34 7.07 1.59
N ARG A 76 -0.73 8.31 1.87
CA ARG A 76 -2.10 8.68 2.19
C ARG A 76 -3.02 8.25 1.04
N LEU A 77 -4.05 7.49 1.38
CA LEU A 77 -5.07 7.05 0.45
C LEU A 77 -6.05 8.19 0.19
N SER A 78 -6.45 8.34 -1.08
CA SER A 78 -7.49 9.28 -1.48
C SER A 78 -8.84 8.57 -1.47
N GLU A 79 -9.88 9.24 -0.99
CA GLU A 79 -11.26 8.76 -1.07
C GLU A 79 -11.85 8.89 -2.49
N GLU A 80 -11.12 9.49 -3.43
CA GLU A 80 -11.54 9.60 -4.81
C GLU A 80 -11.74 8.21 -5.44
N LYS A 81 -12.84 8.08 -6.20
CA LYS A 81 -13.20 6.84 -6.86
C LYS A 81 -12.07 6.38 -7.80
N GLY A 82 -11.57 5.17 -7.57
CA GLY A 82 -10.54 4.56 -8.39
C GLY A 82 -9.09 4.91 -7.98
N ALA A 83 -8.91 5.70 -6.91
CA ALA A 83 -7.58 5.99 -6.36
C ALA A 83 -7.02 4.85 -5.48
N VAL A 84 -7.90 3.95 -5.03
CA VAL A 84 -7.59 2.86 -4.09
C VAL A 84 -8.04 1.53 -4.65
N ASN A 85 -7.15 0.55 -4.51
CA ASN A 85 -7.39 -0.86 -4.79
C ASN A 85 -7.47 -1.61 -3.47
N TYR A 86 -8.17 -2.75 -3.50
CA TYR A 86 -8.33 -3.63 -2.34
C TYR A 86 -7.67 -4.96 -2.67
N GLU A 87 -6.63 -5.25 -1.93
CA GLU A 87 -5.69 -6.35 -2.17
C GLU A 87 -6.02 -7.51 -1.26
N HIS A 88 -6.02 -8.72 -1.82
CA HIS A 88 -6.02 -9.93 -1.04
C HIS A 88 -4.59 -10.36 -0.71
N VAL A 89 -4.32 -10.64 0.56
CA VAL A 89 -3.02 -11.16 0.96
C VAL A 89 -2.84 -12.58 0.46
N ILE A 90 -3.85 -13.43 0.60
CA ILE A 90 -3.98 -14.73 -0.06
C ILE A 90 -4.82 -14.51 -1.33
N PRO A 91 -4.26 -14.65 -2.55
CA PRO A 91 -4.97 -14.36 -3.80
C PRO A 91 -6.28 -15.15 -3.95
N CYS A 92 -7.33 -14.50 -4.45
CA CYS A 92 -8.68 -15.08 -4.59
C CYS A 92 -8.74 -16.32 -5.48
N SER A 93 -7.87 -16.36 -6.48
CA SER A 93 -7.77 -17.37 -7.54
C SER A 93 -7.26 -18.72 -7.02
N LEU A 94 -6.69 -18.77 -5.82
CA LEU A 94 -6.08 -19.96 -5.25
C LEU A 94 -7.12 -20.94 -4.72
N LYS A 95 -6.89 -22.23 -5.01
CA LYS A 95 -7.76 -23.34 -4.61
C LYS A 95 -7.02 -24.68 -4.70
N GLY A 96 -7.62 -25.73 -4.15
CA GLY A 96 -7.08 -27.08 -4.12
C GLY A 96 -5.75 -27.17 -3.38
N GLU A 97 -4.96 -28.17 -3.72
CA GLU A 97 -3.66 -28.46 -3.08
C GLU A 97 -2.73 -27.24 -3.08
N ARG A 98 -2.53 -26.60 -4.23
CA ARG A 98 -1.73 -25.37 -4.34
C ARG A 98 -2.26 -24.25 -3.44
N GLY A 99 -3.58 -24.09 -3.35
CA GLY A 99 -4.19 -23.09 -2.49
C GLY A 99 -3.91 -23.34 -1.00
N GLN A 100 -3.92 -24.60 -0.56
CA GLN A 100 -3.58 -24.99 0.81
C GLN A 100 -2.10 -24.75 1.12
N GLU A 101 -1.20 -25.02 0.18
CA GLU A 101 0.24 -24.76 0.34
C GLU A 101 0.52 -23.26 0.52
N GLU A 102 -0.10 -22.41 -0.31
CA GLU A 102 0.02 -20.96 -0.17
C GLU A 102 -0.64 -20.47 1.13
N TYR A 103 -1.82 -20.98 1.49
CA TYR A 103 -2.46 -20.67 2.76
C TYR A 103 -1.54 -20.97 3.95
N ALA A 104 -0.93 -22.16 3.98
CA ALA A 104 -0.01 -22.55 5.05
C ALA A 104 1.17 -21.58 5.15
N TYR A 105 1.77 -21.19 4.02
CA TYR A 105 2.83 -20.20 3.98
C TYR A 105 2.38 -18.85 4.57
N TYR A 106 1.23 -18.32 4.14
CA TYR A 106 0.73 -17.04 4.64
C TYR A 106 0.34 -17.09 6.12
N ALA A 107 -0.29 -18.19 6.55
CA ALA A 107 -0.72 -18.42 7.94
C ALA A 107 0.46 -18.59 8.91
N GLU A 108 1.59 -19.14 8.44
CA GLU A 108 2.82 -19.24 9.22
C GLU A 108 3.39 -17.85 9.53
N HIS A 109 3.36 -16.94 8.55
CA HIS A 109 3.98 -15.62 8.68
C HIS A 109 3.03 -14.57 9.27
N ALA A 110 1.73 -14.65 9.01
CA ALA A 110 0.73 -13.69 9.49
C ALA A 110 -0.32 -14.38 10.39
N PRO A 111 -0.14 -14.33 11.72
CA PRO A 111 -1.03 -14.99 12.68
C PRO A 111 -2.53 -14.70 12.49
N ALA A 112 -2.89 -13.46 12.13
CA ALA A 112 -4.29 -13.10 11.91
C ALA A 112 -4.93 -13.86 10.74
N LEU A 113 -4.15 -14.22 9.70
CA LEU A 113 -4.64 -15.03 8.59
C LEU A 113 -4.89 -16.47 9.04
N ARG A 114 -3.98 -17.03 9.85
CA ARG A 114 -4.16 -18.36 10.44
C ARG A 114 -5.41 -18.44 11.29
N ASP A 115 -5.67 -17.41 12.08
CA ASP A 115 -6.72 -17.45 13.09
C ASP A 115 -8.11 -17.13 12.50
N PHE A 116 -8.19 -16.25 11.50
CA PHE A 116 -9.46 -15.72 10.99
C PHE A 116 -9.81 -16.09 9.54
N VAL A 117 -8.91 -16.75 8.82
CA VAL A 117 -9.09 -17.05 7.39
C VAL A 117 -8.98 -18.55 7.14
N GLU A 118 -9.80 -19.05 6.22
CA GLU A 118 -9.67 -20.38 5.62
C GLU A 118 -9.84 -20.31 4.10
N MET A 119 -9.37 -21.33 3.39
CA MET A 119 -9.56 -21.40 1.95
C MET A 119 -11.04 -21.57 1.58
N ALA A 120 -11.45 -20.94 0.47
CA ALA A 120 -12.87 -20.80 0.16
C ALA A 120 -13.50 -22.10 -0.35
N ASP A 121 -12.71 -22.94 -1.01
CA ASP A 121 -13.08 -24.31 -1.39
C ASP A 121 -13.29 -25.20 -0.16
N VAL A 122 -12.42 -25.09 0.86
CA VAL A 122 -12.63 -25.78 2.16
C VAL A 122 -13.88 -25.26 2.87
N PHE A 123 -14.09 -23.94 2.88
CA PHE A 123 -15.30 -23.37 3.45
C PHE A 123 -16.58 -23.88 2.76
N ALA A 124 -16.54 -24.05 1.43
CA ALA A 124 -17.68 -24.50 0.64
C ALA A 124 -18.08 -25.97 0.91
N GLU A 125 -17.21 -26.76 1.53
CA GLU A 125 -17.50 -28.14 1.97
C GLU A 125 -18.23 -28.20 3.31
N ARG A 126 -18.34 -27.07 4.03
CA ARG A 126 -19.00 -27.03 5.34
C ARG A 126 -20.52 -27.21 5.20
N GLU A 127 -21.07 -28.03 6.09
CA GLU A 127 -22.50 -28.17 6.27
C GLU A 127 -22.98 -27.30 7.44
N PHE A 128 -23.99 -26.48 7.20
CA PHE A 128 -24.66 -25.68 8.22
C PHE A 128 -26.06 -26.23 8.43
N VAL A 129 -26.51 -26.30 9.69
CA VAL A 129 -27.86 -26.75 10.04
C VAL A 129 -28.84 -25.59 9.96
N SER A 130 -28.38 -24.38 10.30
CA SER A 130 -29.15 -23.14 10.27
C SER A 130 -28.28 -21.95 9.83
N VAL A 131 -28.92 -20.89 9.35
CA VAL A 131 -28.25 -19.61 9.04
C VAL A 131 -27.59 -18.99 10.30
N ASP A 132 -28.11 -19.30 11.49
CA ASP A 132 -27.55 -18.84 12.77
C ASP A 132 -26.22 -19.50 13.12
N ASP A 133 -25.88 -20.64 12.49
CA ASP A 133 -24.57 -21.27 12.68
C ASP A 133 -23.44 -20.37 12.14
N LEU A 134 -23.76 -19.47 11.21
CA LEU A 134 -22.82 -18.50 10.65
C LEU A 134 -22.32 -17.49 11.69
N ASP A 135 -23.11 -17.19 12.72
CA ASP A 135 -22.69 -16.27 13.80
C ASP A 135 -21.56 -16.85 14.67
N ARG A 136 -21.33 -18.16 14.58
CA ARG A 136 -20.31 -18.89 15.36
C ARG A 136 -19.05 -19.18 14.55
N LEU A 137 -18.97 -18.71 13.30
CA LEU A 137 -17.82 -18.93 12.44
C LEU A 137 -16.60 -18.18 12.94
N GLU A 138 -15.58 -18.91 13.38
CA GLU A 138 -14.28 -18.33 13.76
C GLU A 138 -13.46 -17.88 12.54
N LYS A 139 -13.66 -18.53 11.40
CA LYS A 139 -12.92 -18.27 10.15
C LYS A 139 -13.86 -17.93 9.00
N MET A 140 -13.36 -17.07 8.12
CA MET A 140 -14.06 -16.62 6.92
C MET A 140 -13.34 -17.09 5.66
N PRO A 141 -14.05 -17.34 4.56
CA PRO A 141 -13.43 -17.73 3.30
C PRO A 141 -12.54 -16.60 2.78
N HIS A 142 -11.30 -16.93 2.39
CA HIS A 142 -10.25 -15.98 2.02
C HIS A 142 -10.65 -14.99 0.91
N THR A 143 -11.61 -15.35 0.05
CA THR A 143 -12.15 -14.50 -1.02
C THR A 143 -12.87 -13.26 -0.50
N ILE A 144 -13.44 -13.31 0.70
CA ILE A 144 -14.18 -12.20 1.32
C ILE A 144 -13.64 -11.79 2.71
N ALA A 145 -12.83 -12.64 3.35
CA ALA A 145 -12.38 -12.41 4.71
C ALA A 145 -11.66 -11.07 4.85
N LEU A 146 -12.15 -10.19 5.73
CA LEU A 146 -11.56 -8.85 5.91
C LEU A 146 -10.18 -8.88 6.55
N ALA A 147 -9.86 -9.94 7.30
CA ALA A 147 -8.50 -10.22 7.76
C ALA A 147 -7.52 -10.44 6.59
N ASN A 148 -8.02 -10.92 5.43
CA ASN A 148 -7.25 -11.14 4.21
C ASN A 148 -7.21 -9.92 3.27
N LEU A 149 -7.92 -8.82 3.61
CA LEU A 149 -8.06 -7.65 2.74
C LEU A 149 -7.27 -6.45 3.27
N LEU A 150 -6.66 -5.70 2.34
CA LEU A 150 -5.91 -4.49 2.63
C LEU A 150 -6.19 -3.41 1.59
N ALA A 151 -6.20 -2.15 2.00
CA ALA A 151 -6.29 -1.02 1.09
C ALA A 151 -4.90 -0.61 0.58
N ALA A 152 -4.75 -0.50 -0.73
CA ALA A 152 -3.51 -0.05 -1.37
C ALA A 152 -3.82 1.10 -2.33
N CYS A 153 -2.90 2.04 -2.50
CA CYS A 153 -3.06 3.03 -3.56
C CYS A 153 -2.96 2.32 -4.92
N ASN A 154 -3.68 2.82 -5.92
CA ASN A 154 -3.71 2.26 -7.29
C ASN A 154 -2.37 2.32 -8.04
N GLY A 155 -1.34 2.89 -7.42
CA GLY A 155 0.00 3.05 -7.98
C GLY A 155 0.08 4.08 -9.11
N ILE A 156 -1.02 4.63 -9.60
CA ILE A 156 -1.06 5.56 -10.73
C ILE A 156 -0.49 6.93 -10.29
N ARG A 157 0.46 7.44 -11.08
CA ARG A 157 0.88 8.85 -11.09
C ARG A 157 0.06 9.60 -12.14
N GLU A 158 -0.40 10.81 -11.81
CA GLU A 158 -0.91 11.71 -12.84
C GLU A 158 0.22 12.07 -13.82
N LEU A 159 -0.02 11.89 -15.11
CA LEU A 159 0.95 12.21 -16.15
C LEU A 159 1.18 13.73 -16.28
N ARG A 160 2.42 14.08 -16.61
CA ARG A 160 2.86 15.40 -17.06
C ARG A 160 2.07 15.85 -18.30
N SER A 161 1.74 17.14 -18.42
CA SER A 161 1.11 17.69 -19.64
C SER A 161 2.09 17.77 -20.81
N ASP A 162 3.38 17.88 -20.51
CA ASP A 162 4.51 17.88 -21.42
C ASP A 162 4.92 16.48 -21.94
N ASP A 163 4.34 15.40 -21.40
CA ASP A 163 4.44 14.04 -21.97
C ASP A 163 3.57 13.86 -23.24
N LYS A 164 2.77 14.86 -23.62
CA LYS A 164 1.82 14.79 -24.75
C LYS A 164 2.44 15.05 -26.12
N SER A 165 3.75 15.30 -26.21
CA SER A 165 4.41 15.61 -27.49
C SER A 165 5.06 14.39 -28.13
N LEU A 166 4.36 13.26 -28.27
CA LEU A 166 4.72 12.21 -29.21
C LEU A 166 3.46 11.69 -29.91
N LYS A 167 3.57 11.48 -31.22
CA LYS A 167 2.46 11.43 -32.18
C LYS A 167 1.64 10.13 -32.09
N LYS A 168 0.37 10.29 -31.73
CA LYS A 168 -0.91 9.62 -32.05
C LYS A 168 -1.05 8.26 -32.79
N GLU A 169 -0.01 7.54 -33.19
CA GLU A 169 -0.19 6.24 -33.90
C GLU A 169 0.57 5.05 -33.27
N GLU A 170 1.44 5.29 -32.27
CA GLU A 170 2.03 4.27 -31.38
C GLU A 170 1.33 4.20 -30.00
N GLU A 171 0.16 4.87 -29.85
CA GLU A 171 -0.65 4.95 -28.62
C GLU A 171 -1.19 3.58 -28.11
N GLU A 172 -1.09 2.50 -28.87
CA GLU A 172 -1.70 1.21 -28.52
C GLU A 172 -0.75 0.11 -28.02
N LYS A 173 0.58 0.21 -28.25
CA LYS A 173 1.55 -0.86 -27.88
C LYS A 173 2.64 -0.45 -26.88
N GLU A 174 3.07 0.80 -26.86
CA GLU A 174 4.03 1.35 -25.86
C GLU A 174 3.33 2.06 -24.68
N ARG A 175 2.10 1.65 -24.40
CA ARG A 175 1.55 1.59 -23.03
C ARG A 175 2.39 0.70 -22.08
N SER A 176 3.40 0.00 -22.61
CA SER A 176 4.60 -0.52 -21.94
C SER A 176 5.42 0.64 -21.32
N SER A 177 5.91 0.65 -20.09
CA SER A 177 5.88 -0.32 -19.01
C SER A 177 6.39 0.24 -17.66
N ILE A 178 6.97 1.45 -17.53
CA ILE A 178 7.82 1.71 -16.33
C ILE A 178 7.67 3.07 -15.59
N TYR A 179 7.15 4.17 -16.16
CA TYR A 179 7.33 5.50 -15.51
C TYR A 179 6.11 6.12 -14.79
N LYS A 180 5.04 5.35 -14.50
CA LYS A 180 3.80 5.86 -13.90
C LYS A 180 3.53 5.43 -12.44
N HIS A 181 4.54 4.97 -11.69
CA HIS A 181 4.29 4.24 -10.43
C HIS A 181 4.70 4.96 -9.15
N GLY A 182 3.75 5.50 -8.40
CA GLY A 182 3.99 6.05 -7.04
C GLY A 182 4.12 4.96 -5.97
N CYS A 183 3.51 3.80 -6.23
CA CYS A 183 3.63 2.55 -5.48
C CYS A 183 3.68 1.41 -6.50
N TYR A 184 4.74 0.61 -6.47
CA TYR A 184 5.07 -0.35 -7.54
C TYR A 184 4.40 -1.73 -7.36
N PHE A 185 3.85 -2.01 -6.17
CA PHE A 185 3.50 -3.37 -5.77
C PHE A 185 2.16 -3.90 -6.26
N ASN A 186 1.20 -3.00 -6.50
CA ASN A 186 -0.19 -3.38 -6.71
C ASN A 186 -0.40 -4.20 -8.00
N ASN A 187 0.34 -3.91 -9.06
CA ASN A 187 0.02 -4.43 -10.41
C ASN A 187 0.92 -5.57 -10.89
N TYR A 188 1.94 -5.98 -10.12
CA TYR A 188 2.95 -6.95 -10.59
C TYR A 188 2.82 -8.35 -9.97
N ARG A 189 1.92 -8.53 -8.99
CA ARG A 189 1.90 -9.72 -8.14
C ARG A 189 1.21 -10.94 -8.75
N SER A 190 0.05 -10.78 -9.38
CA SER A 190 -0.78 -11.94 -9.79
C SER A 190 -0.93 -12.93 -8.60
N ASP A 191 -0.85 -14.23 -8.86
CA ASP A 191 -0.89 -15.30 -7.85
C ASP A 191 0.48 -15.58 -7.21
N ASP A 192 1.49 -14.74 -7.45
CA ASP A 192 2.82 -14.97 -6.91
C ASP A 192 2.88 -14.66 -5.42
N ARG A 193 3.65 -15.49 -4.73
CA ARG A 193 3.93 -15.38 -3.31
C ARG A 193 4.67 -14.08 -2.99
N ILE A 194 4.28 -13.45 -1.88
CA ILE A 194 4.97 -12.33 -1.25
C ILE A 194 4.99 -12.55 0.26
N LEU A 195 5.97 -11.97 0.95
CA LEU A 195 5.94 -11.90 2.39
C LEU A 195 4.95 -10.81 2.85
N PRO A 196 3.94 -11.11 3.68
CA PRO A 196 2.91 -10.15 4.08
C PRO A 196 3.39 -9.26 5.21
N VAL A 197 4.51 -8.56 5.01
CA VAL A 197 5.23 -7.80 6.06
C VAL A 197 4.35 -6.81 6.82
N MET A 198 3.33 -6.25 6.18
CA MET A 198 2.36 -5.35 6.80
C MET A 198 1.45 -6.04 7.84
N LEU A 199 1.35 -7.36 7.82
CA LEU A 199 0.61 -8.20 8.79
C LEU A 199 1.55 -8.97 9.73
N MET A 200 2.85 -8.69 9.67
CA MET A 200 3.86 -9.32 10.50
C MET A 200 4.37 -8.30 11.52
N ASP A 201 4.62 -8.77 12.75
CA ASP A 201 5.27 -7.96 13.78
C ASP A 201 6.80 -7.99 13.56
N VAL A 202 7.23 -7.39 12.45
CA VAL A 202 8.64 -7.30 12.04
C VAL A 202 9.06 -5.86 11.89
N GLU A 203 10.29 -5.55 12.29
CA GLU A 203 10.76 -4.17 12.25
C GLU A 203 11.13 -3.74 10.81
N ALA A 204 10.48 -2.67 10.35
CA ALA A 204 10.82 -2.01 9.11
C ALA A 204 11.64 -0.74 9.36
N VAL A 205 12.89 -0.73 8.92
CA VAL A 205 13.79 0.40 9.12
C VAL A 205 13.91 1.21 7.83
N TYR A 206 13.71 2.52 7.93
CA TYR A 206 13.95 3.45 6.83
C TYR A 206 15.22 4.25 7.09
N THR A 207 16.22 4.14 6.21
CA THR A 207 17.54 4.77 6.39
C THR A 207 17.50 6.27 6.05
N PRO A 208 18.52 7.06 6.45
CA PRO A 208 18.66 8.46 6.07
C PRO A 208 18.65 8.72 4.55
N ASN A 209 19.17 7.77 3.77
CA ASN A 209 19.22 7.84 2.32
C ASN A 209 17.92 7.30 1.66
N GLY A 210 16.90 6.95 2.46
CA GLY A 210 15.58 6.55 1.99
C GLY A 210 15.42 5.05 1.65
N TYR A 211 16.40 4.21 1.94
CA TYR A 211 16.26 2.77 1.78
C TYR A 211 15.33 2.20 2.86
N LEU A 212 14.44 1.30 2.46
CA LEU A 212 13.70 0.42 3.35
C LEU A 212 14.47 -0.89 3.50
N VAL A 213 14.74 -1.26 4.74
CA VAL A 213 15.39 -2.52 5.11
C VAL A 213 14.60 -3.22 6.22
N PHE A 214 14.74 -4.54 6.28
CA PHE A 214 14.17 -5.40 7.32
C PHE A 214 15.32 -6.12 8.00
N PRO A 215 15.84 -5.62 9.13
CA PRO A 215 17.03 -6.16 9.76
C PRO A 215 16.95 -7.67 10.04
N GLU A 216 15.76 -8.17 10.39
CA GLU A 216 15.49 -9.58 10.65
C GLU A 216 15.72 -10.50 9.45
N PHE A 217 15.66 -9.95 8.22
CA PHE A 217 15.91 -10.69 6.97
C PHE A 217 17.31 -10.41 6.41
N MET A 218 18.12 -9.59 7.09
CA MET A 218 19.51 -9.33 6.71
C MET A 218 20.43 -10.31 7.43
N VAL A 219 21.21 -11.07 6.66
CA VAL A 219 22.24 -11.96 7.21
C VAL A 219 23.55 -11.18 7.31
N ASP A 220 24.12 -11.11 8.52
CA ASP A 220 25.42 -10.55 8.92
C ASP A 220 26.12 -9.55 7.97
N ASN A 221 26.00 -8.24 8.27
CA ASN A 221 26.96 -7.16 7.97
C ASN A 221 27.56 -7.03 6.55
N GLU A 222 26.97 -7.63 5.52
CA GLU A 222 27.27 -7.26 4.14
C GLU A 222 26.37 -6.09 3.75
N GLU A 223 26.97 -4.94 3.38
CA GLU A 223 26.29 -4.00 2.48
C GLU A 223 25.68 -4.84 1.35
N PRO A 224 24.45 -4.56 0.88
CA PRO A 224 23.78 -5.39 -0.11
C PRO A 224 24.66 -5.49 -1.37
N SER A 225 25.49 -6.53 -1.40
CA SER A 225 26.27 -6.97 -2.53
C SER A 225 25.24 -7.58 -3.46
N PHE A 226 24.70 -6.72 -4.33
CA PHE A 226 23.55 -6.99 -5.18
C PHE A 226 23.73 -8.18 -6.15
N TYR A 227 24.88 -8.84 -6.14
CA TYR A 227 25.16 -10.05 -6.90
C TYR A 227 26.25 -10.82 -6.16
N ASP A 228 25.93 -11.96 -5.54
CA ASP A 228 26.78 -13.17 -5.50
C ASP A 228 26.43 -14.09 -4.31
N LYS A 229 25.45 -14.99 -4.53
CA LYS A 229 25.29 -16.38 -4.01
C LYS A 229 23.82 -16.70 -3.72
N PRO A 230 23.40 -17.97 -3.87
CA PRO A 230 22.00 -18.33 -3.88
C PRO A 230 21.47 -18.34 -2.44
N TYR A 231 20.88 -17.22 -2.04
CA TYR A 231 19.85 -17.22 -1.01
C TYR A 231 18.68 -18.09 -1.50
N ASP A 232 17.97 -18.73 -0.58
CA ASP A 232 16.79 -19.53 -0.94
C ASP A 232 15.87 -18.71 -1.88
N ASP A 233 15.54 -19.30 -3.03
CA ASP A 233 14.75 -18.72 -4.14
C ASP A 233 13.45 -17.98 -3.71
N PRO A 234 12.77 -18.30 -2.58
CA PRO A 234 11.64 -17.51 -2.06
C PRO A 234 12.04 -16.15 -1.47
N LEU A 235 13.13 -16.07 -0.71
CA LEU A 235 13.63 -14.82 -0.10
C LEU A 235 14.12 -13.85 -1.18
N GLN A 236 14.78 -14.37 -2.22
CA GLN A 236 15.17 -13.59 -3.39
C GLN A 236 13.94 -12.94 -4.04
N LYS A 237 12.83 -13.66 -4.24
CA LYS A 237 11.60 -13.08 -4.83
C LYS A 237 10.88 -12.07 -3.91
N ILE A 238 11.02 -12.23 -2.60
CA ILE A 238 10.49 -11.29 -1.58
C ILE A 238 11.30 -9.99 -1.60
N VAL A 239 12.63 -10.07 -1.69
CA VAL A 239 13.58 -8.94 -1.77
C VAL A 239 13.58 -8.30 -3.16
N ASP A 240 13.55 -9.07 -4.25
CA ASP A 240 13.48 -8.59 -5.64
C ASP A 240 12.23 -7.75 -5.89
N ARG A 241 11.12 -8.05 -5.21
CA ARG A 241 9.94 -7.18 -5.28
C ARG A 241 10.11 -5.93 -4.43
N MET A 242 10.87 -5.97 -3.32
CA MET A 242 11.21 -4.78 -2.52
C MET A 242 11.96 -3.71 -3.32
N ASP A 243 12.59 -4.02 -4.46
CA ASP A 243 13.11 -3.02 -5.40
C ASP A 243 12.03 -2.00 -5.78
N GLY A 244 10.76 -2.41 -5.86
CA GLY A 244 9.63 -1.52 -6.06
C GLY A 244 9.38 -0.56 -4.88
N LEU A 245 9.62 -0.99 -3.64
CA LEU A 245 9.53 -0.15 -2.43
C LEU A 245 10.80 0.68 -2.22
N ASN A 246 11.92 0.26 -2.79
CA ASN A 246 13.16 1.00 -2.87
C ASN A 246 13.34 1.68 -4.23
N HIS A 247 12.26 1.88 -4.98
CA HIS A 247 12.34 2.65 -6.21
C HIS A 247 12.81 4.07 -5.91
N LYS A 248 13.64 4.64 -6.80
CA LYS A 248 14.31 5.94 -6.63
C LYS A 248 13.41 7.05 -6.06
N THR A 249 12.19 7.18 -6.57
CA THR A 249 11.23 8.19 -6.06
C THR A 249 10.84 8.01 -4.60
N LEU A 250 10.66 6.77 -4.13
CA LEU A 250 10.35 6.52 -2.72
C LEU A 250 11.58 6.77 -1.84
N GLN A 251 12.78 6.44 -2.32
CA GLN A 251 14.02 6.78 -1.62
C GLN A 251 14.18 8.29 -1.46
N GLU A 252 13.99 9.06 -2.54
CA GLU A 252 14.03 10.52 -2.53
C GLU A 252 13.02 11.10 -1.52
N ILE A 253 11.76 10.64 -1.56
CA ILE A 253 10.69 11.09 -0.65
C ILE A 253 11.06 10.83 0.81
N ARG A 254 11.53 9.61 1.12
CA ARG A 254 11.93 9.24 2.49
C ARG A 254 13.13 10.06 2.95
N SER A 255 14.14 10.25 2.10
CA SER A 255 15.30 11.09 2.42
C SER A 255 14.90 12.54 2.70
N ILE A 256 14.03 13.13 1.86
CA ILE A 256 13.53 14.49 2.09
C ILE A 256 12.84 14.57 3.46
N TRP A 257 11.94 13.64 3.79
CA TRP A 257 11.26 13.63 5.09
C TRP A 257 12.22 13.39 6.27
N TYR A 258 13.25 12.55 6.10
CA TYR A 258 14.30 12.36 7.09
C TYR A 258 15.01 13.69 7.42
N HIS A 259 15.38 14.45 6.40
CA HIS A 259 16.07 15.72 6.56
C HIS A 259 15.14 16.80 7.14
N VAL A 260 13.91 16.90 6.64
CA VAL A 260 12.90 17.85 7.15
C VAL A 260 12.57 17.60 8.62
N SER A 261 12.43 16.34 9.05
CA SER A 261 12.13 15.98 10.46
C SER A 261 13.16 16.50 11.48
N ARG A 262 14.39 16.82 11.03
CA ARG A 262 15.48 17.34 11.87
C ARG A 262 15.51 18.87 11.95
N THR A 263 14.64 19.54 11.21
CA THR A 263 14.49 21.01 11.23
C THR A 263 13.37 21.44 12.17
N SER A 264 13.00 22.72 12.16
CA SER A 264 11.75 23.20 12.79
C SER A 264 10.52 23.06 11.91
N TYR A 265 10.67 22.76 10.61
CA TYR A 265 9.54 22.63 9.70
C TYR A 265 8.72 21.38 10.00
N ARG A 266 7.42 21.49 9.77
CA ARG A 266 6.43 20.43 9.84
C ARG A 266 5.76 20.21 8.47
N PRO A 267 5.09 19.07 8.25
CA PRO A 267 4.31 18.86 7.03
C PRO A 267 3.32 20.00 6.72
N GLU A 268 2.73 20.62 7.75
CA GLU A 268 1.78 21.74 7.61
C GLU A 268 2.45 23.01 7.05
N ASP A 269 3.73 23.24 7.36
CA ASP A 269 4.48 24.37 6.83
C ASP A 269 4.66 24.21 5.32
N ILE A 270 5.06 23.01 4.88
CA ILE A 270 5.20 22.68 3.45
C ILE A 270 3.86 22.78 2.75
N GLN A 271 2.77 22.34 3.39
CA GLN A 271 1.42 22.46 2.83
C GLN A 271 0.96 23.92 2.73
N THR A 272 1.38 24.78 3.66
CA THR A 272 1.12 26.22 3.60
C THR A 272 1.89 26.86 2.45
N LEU A 273 3.17 26.51 2.27
CA LEU A 273 3.97 26.94 1.13
C LEU A 273 3.34 26.49 -0.19
N TYR A 274 2.84 25.26 -0.25
CA TYR A 274 2.21 24.70 -1.43
C TYR A 274 0.99 25.53 -1.91
N LYS A 275 0.22 26.09 -0.97
CA LYS A 275 -0.98 26.89 -1.24
C LYS A 275 -0.71 28.33 -1.66
N LEU A 276 0.55 28.79 -1.66
CA LEU A 276 0.90 30.15 -2.08
C LEU A 276 0.56 30.40 -3.55
N SER A 277 -0.17 31.48 -3.82
CA SER A 277 -0.59 31.83 -5.18
C SER A 277 0.58 32.25 -6.08
N ASP A 278 1.59 32.93 -5.52
CA ASP A 278 2.81 33.31 -6.25
C ASP A 278 3.72 32.08 -6.41
N LYS A 279 3.88 31.62 -7.66
CA LYS A 279 4.71 30.46 -8.00
C LYS A 279 6.21 30.68 -7.75
N LEU A 280 6.70 31.90 -7.98
CA LEU A 280 8.11 32.22 -7.80
C LEU A 280 8.44 32.32 -6.31
N GLU A 281 7.59 32.99 -5.53
CA GLU A 281 7.73 33.04 -4.07
C GLU A 281 7.68 31.63 -3.46
N ARG A 282 6.69 30.82 -3.88
CA ARG A 282 6.56 29.41 -3.48
C ARG A 282 7.83 28.63 -3.77
N SER A 283 8.37 28.72 -4.99
CA SER A 283 9.59 28.03 -5.38
C SER A 283 10.79 28.47 -4.54
N HIS A 284 10.98 29.76 -4.31
CA HIS A 284 12.09 30.27 -3.49
C HIS A 284 12.00 29.78 -2.04
N LYS A 285 10.81 29.80 -1.43
CA LYS A 285 10.62 29.32 -0.05
C LYS A 285 10.86 27.82 0.08
N LEU A 286 10.44 27.02 -0.90
CA LEU A 286 10.72 25.58 -0.92
C LEU A 286 12.22 25.29 -1.08
N ILE A 287 12.93 26.04 -1.93
CA ILE A 287 14.38 25.94 -2.06
C ILE A 287 15.07 26.26 -0.72
N GLN A 288 14.66 27.34 -0.05
CA GLN A 288 15.23 27.72 1.26
C GLN A 288 15.00 26.63 2.31
N LEU A 289 13.79 26.06 2.37
CA LEU A 289 13.47 24.96 3.28
C LEU A 289 14.37 23.74 3.03
N LEU A 290 14.56 23.34 1.78
CA LEU A 290 15.42 22.20 1.45
C LEU A 290 16.89 22.50 1.73
N LYS A 291 17.37 23.72 1.48
CA LYS A 291 18.73 24.13 1.87
C LYS A 291 18.94 23.93 3.37
N GLU A 292 18.00 24.42 4.18
CA GLU A 292 18.05 24.28 5.64
C GLU A 292 18.02 22.81 6.09
N ALA A 293 17.10 22.01 5.52
CA ALA A 293 16.95 20.59 5.84
C ALA A 293 18.21 19.76 5.54
N TYR A 294 18.93 20.11 4.47
CA TYR A 294 20.18 19.46 4.08
C TYR A 294 21.44 20.15 4.65
N GLY A 295 21.29 21.12 5.56
CA GLY A 295 22.41 21.81 6.22
C GLY A 295 23.25 22.69 5.28
N ARG A 296 22.70 23.09 4.13
CA ARG A 296 23.35 23.93 3.11
C ARG A 296 23.27 25.41 3.51
N LYS A 297 24.34 26.18 3.24
CA LYS A 297 24.42 27.61 3.60
C LYS A 297 24.67 28.50 2.40
N GLY A 298 24.14 29.73 2.48
CA GLY A 298 24.41 30.78 1.48
C GLY A 298 23.96 30.40 0.07
N SER A 299 24.91 30.38 -0.87
CA SER A 299 24.66 30.05 -2.27
C SER A 299 24.69 28.55 -2.59
N GLU A 300 24.94 27.68 -1.60
CA GLU A 300 24.88 26.24 -1.82
C GLU A 300 23.47 25.81 -2.20
N GLU A 301 23.34 25.06 -3.29
CA GLU A 301 22.06 24.50 -3.72
C GLU A 301 21.73 23.21 -2.93
N PRO A 302 20.43 22.89 -2.73
CA PRO A 302 20.06 21.58 -2.22
C PRO A 302 20.44 20.49 -3.24
N PRO A 303 20.43 19.20 -2.87
CA PRO A 303 20.76 18.12 -3.81
C PRO A 303 19.88 18.18 -5.07
N ASP A 304 20.46 17.97 -6.24
CA ASP A 304 19.80 18.16 -7.54
C ASP A 304 18.49 17.37 -7.66
N GLU A 305 18.46 16.15 -7.13
CA GLU A 305 17.29 15.27 -7.10
C GLU A 305 16.09 15.88 -6.35
N THR A 306 16.32 16.83 -5.44
CA THR A 306 15.28 17.49 -4.63
C THR A 306 14.69 18.73 -5.31
N LEU A 307 15.37 19.29 -6.32
CA LEU A 307 14.92 20.51 -7.02
C LEU A 307 13.57 20.33 -7.74
N LYS A 308 13.23 19.10 -8.14
CA LYS A 308 11.91 18.82 -8.75
C LYS A 308 10.73 18.98 -7.79
N TYR A 309 10.98 19.03 -6.48
CA TYR A 309 9.95 19.26 -5.45
C TYR A 309 9.76 20.75 -5.14
N THR A 310 10.60 21.64 -5.68
CA THR A 310 10.53 23.09 -5.44
C THR A 310 9.69 23.83 -6.46
N LEU A 311 9.07 23.15 -7.43
CA LEU A 311 8.16 23.74 -8.41
C LEU A 311 8.78 24.86 -9.26
N ILE A 312 10.06 24.72 -9.62
CA ILE A 312 10.75 25.70 -10.48
C ILE A 312 9.96 25.88 -11.79
N PRO A 313 9.47 27.10 -12.10
CA PRO A 313 8.70 27.36 -13.30
C PRO A 313 9.46 26.95 -14.55
N THR A 314 8.91 26.01 -15.33
CA THR A 314 9.47 25.69 -16.65
C THR A 314 9.14 26.82 -17.63
N PRO A 315 9.94 27.06 -18.68
CA PRO A 315 9.68 28.10 -19.68
C PRO A 315 8.31 28.02 -20.36
N LYS A 316 7.65 26.85 -20.29
CA LYS A 316 6.32 26.59 -20.86
C LYS A 316 5.17 26.81 -19.86
N GLY A 317 5.45 27.23 -18.63
CA GLY A 317 4.42 27.53 -17.60
C GLY A 317 3.73 26.30 -16.99
N GLU A 318 4.10 25.10 -17.43
CA GLU A 318 3.56 23.82 -16.98
C GLU A 318 4.41 23.27 -15.82
N THR A 319 4.32 23.88 -14.64
CA THR A 319 4.67 23.17 -13.41
C THR A 319 3.42 22.49 -12.92
N LYS A 320 3.27 21.19 -13.22
CA LYS A 320 2.34 20.37 -12.46
C LYS A 320 2.98 20.10 -11.11
N ASP A 321 2.20 20.32 -10.06
CA ASP A 321 2.64 20.25 -8.67
C ASP A 321 2.83 18.80 -8.15
N PHE A 322 2.83 17.84 -9.08
CA PHE A 322 2.87 16.39 -8.88
C PHE A 322 3.89 15.92 -7.85
N TYR A 323 5.15 16.36 -7.94
CA TYR A 323 6.20 15.89 -7.04
C TYR A 323 5.97 16.34 -5.61
N LEU A 324 5.54 17.59 -5.43
CA LEU A 324 5.26 18.15 -4.12
C LEU A 324 3.97 17.57 -3.53
N GLU A 325 2.91 17.42 -4.33
CA GLU A 325 1.69 16.71 -3.92
C GLU A 325 1.98 15.27 -3.51
N THR A 326 2.82 14.58 -4.28
CA THR A 326 3.26 13.23 -3.94
C THR A 326 4.03 13.23 -2.64
N LEU A 327 5.01 14.13 -2.44
CA LEU A 327 5.77 14.25 -1.20
C LEU A 327 4.84 14.42 0.01
N LEU A 328 3.87 15.34 -0.09
CA LEU A 328 2.88 15.63 0.96
C LEU A 328 1.97 14.43 1.26
N ALA A 329 1.68 13.58 0.27
CA ALA A 329 0.93 12.34 0.50
C ALA A 329 1.73 11.30 1.32
N TYR A 330 3.04 11.47 1.49
CA TYR A 330 3.92 10.57 2.25
C TYR A 330 4.39 11.19 3.59
N ASP A 331 3.64 12.16 4.12
CA ASP A 331 3.90 12.82 5.40
C ASP A 331 4.05 11.86 6.60
N TRP A 332 3.54 10.63 6.55
CA TRP A 332 3.79 9.61 7.57
C TRP A 332 5.29 9.41 7.90
N PHE A 333 6.17 9.56 6.90
CA PHE A 333 7.62 9.43 7.14
C PHE A 333 8.17 10.52 8.06
N TYR A 334 7.55 11.72 8.08
CA TYR A 334 7.95 12.78 9.01
C TYR A 334 7.80 12.32 10.46
N ASP A 335 6.63 11.78 10.81
CA ASP A 335 6.34 11.31 12.17
C ASP A 335 7.23 10.13 12.54
N TYR A 336 7.42 9.19 11.61
CA TYR A 336 8.34 8.06 11.77
C TYR A 336 9.75 8.55 12.16
N TYR A 337 10.34 9.46 11.38
CA TYR A 337 11.69 9.96 11.67
C TYR A 337 11.76 10.88 12.89
N SER A 338 10.71 11.67 13.15
CA SER A 338 10.64 12.56 14.32
C SER A 338 10.58 11.77 15.63
N SER A 339 9.90 10.63 15.64
CA SER A 339 9.83 9.75 16.82
C SER A 339 11.21 9.20 17.22
N GLN A 340 12.14 9.02 16.27
CA GLN A 340 13.49 8.51 16.53
C GLN A 340 14.41 9.53 17.23
N ILE A 341 14.05 10.82 17.20
CA ILE A 341 14.82 11.90 17.83
C ILE A 341 14.17 12.40 19.13
N GLY A 342 13.11 11.74 19.61
CA GLY A 342 12.45 12.04 20.88
C GLY A 342 11.69 13.36 20.91
N ARG A 343 11.09 13.78 19.79
CA ARG A 343 10.26 14.98 19.68
C ARG A 343 8.76 14.68 19.72
#